data_AF-A0A7X8BT50-F1
#
_entry.id   AF-A0A7X8BT50-F1
#
_cell.length_a   1.000
_cell.length_b   1.000
_cell.length_c   1.000
_cell.angle_alpha   90.00
_cell.angle_beta   90.00
_cell.angle_gamma   90.00
#
_symmetry.space_group_name_H-M   'P 1'
#
loop_
_entity.id
_entity.type
_entity.pdbx_description
1 polymer ?
#
loop_
_entity_poly.entity_id
_entity_poly.type
_entity_poly.pdbx_seq_one_letter_code
_entity_poly.pdbx_strand_id
1 'polypeptide(L)'
;MTAWNSKLTELKKILVELYSDKEDGVVMVDMAGIPKGFVAFNNKSNINWHNILLEANKRDRVKNIVQIAADDFPEITELKSLFKEVEEKDSL
;
A
#
# COMPACT_ATOMS: atom_id res chain seq x y z
N MET A 1 -3.12 -15.72 -9.41
CA MET A 1 -3.98 -14.56 -9.05
C MET A 1 -3.84 -14.33 -7.57
N THR A 2 -3.11 -13.29 -7.16
CA THR A 2 -2.97 -12.96 -5.73
C THR A 2 -4.28 -12.33 -5.27
N ALA A 3 -5.09 -13.08 -4.52
CA ALA A 3 -6.42 -12.65 -4.09
C ALA A 3 -6.34 -11.50 -3.08
N TRP A 4 -7.31 -10.59 -3.15
CA TRP A 4 -7.53 -9.59 -2.11
C TRP A 4 -7.79 -10.28 -0.76
N ASN A 5 -7.20 -9.78 0.33
CA ASN A 5 -7.28 -10.42 1.65
C ASN A 5 -7.53 -9.41 2.78
N SER A 6 -7.69 -9.89 4.01
CA SER A 6 -7.92 -9.06 5.20
C SER A 6 -6.78 -8.07 5.45
N LYS A 7 -5.51 -8.49 5.28
CA LYS A 7 -4.34 -7.63 5.49
C LYS A 7 -4.34 -6.42 4.55
N LEU A 8 -4.68 -6.61 3.27
CA LEU A 8 -4.83 -5.50 2.32
C LEU A 8 -6.00 -4.58 2.70
N THR A 9 -7.03 -5.12 3.37
CA THR A 9 -8.16 -4.32 3.86
C THR A 9 -7.73 -3.45 5.04
N GLU A 10 -6.94 -3.99 5.97
CA GLU A 10 -6.38 -3.26 7.11
C GLU A 10 -5.40 -2.19 6.64
N LEU A 11 -4.44 -2.56 5.80
CA LEU A 11 -3.48 -1.61 5.22
C LEU A 11 -4.19 -0.48 4.47
N LYS A 12 -5.23 -0.79 3.69
CA LYS A 12 -6.02 0.25 3.01
C LYS A 12 -6.61 1.26 3.99
N LYS A 13 -7.17 0.80 5.13
CA LYS A 13 -7.78 1.71 6.11
C LYS A 13 -6.73 2.69 6.66
N ILE A 14 -5.58 2.16 7.05
CA ILE A 14 -4.45 2.96 7.56
C ILE A 14 -4.00 3.98 6.50
N LEU A 15 -3.76 3.54 5.26
CA LEU A 15 -3.26 4.43 4.20
C LEU A 15 -4.27 5.52 3.83
N VAL A 16 -5.58 5.24 3.87
CA VAL A 16 -6.62 6.26 3.63
C VAL A 16 -6.60 7.35 4.70
N GLU A 17 -6.30 7.00 5.95
CA GLU A 17 -6.23 7.94 7.07
C GLU A 17 -4.95 8.77 7.04
N LEU A 18 -3.81 8.16 6.68
CA LEU A 18 -2.51 8.83 6.63
C LEU A 18 -2.33 9.69 5.38
N TYR A 19 -2.89 9.25 4.25
CA TYR A 19 -2.73 9.88 2.95
C TYR A 19 -4.11 10.11 2.31
N SER A 20 -4.69 11.26 2.63
CA SER A 20 -6.01 11.65 2.12
C SER A 20 -5.97 12.14 0.69
N ASP A 21 -4.81 12.60 0.20
CA ASP A 21 -4.72 13.29 -1.07
C ASP A 21 -4.36 12.33 -2.20
N LYS A 22 -4.85 12.64 -3.40
CA LYS A 22 -4.58 11.81 -4.58
C LYS A 22 -3.09 11.84 -4.92
N GLU A 23 -2.47 13.00 -4.78
CA GLU A 23 -1.08 13.27 -5.07
C GLU A 23 -0.14 12.40 -4.22
N ASP A 24 -0.48 12.17 -2.94
CA ASP A 24 0.26 11.26 -2.05
C ASP A 24 0.30 9.83 -2.63
N GLY A 25 -0.85 9.33 -3.07
CA GLY A 25 -0.94 8.03 -3.72
C GLY A 25 -0.13 7.96 -5.01
N VAL A 26 -0.08 9.04 -5.78
CA VAL A 26 0.71 9.14 -7.03
C VAL A 26 2.21 9.08 -6.73
N VAL A 27 2.67 9.79 -5.69
CA VAL A 27 4.08 9.78 -5.25
C VAL A 27 4.46 8.40 -4.69
N MET A 28 3.61 7.82 -3.86
CA MET A 28 3.86 6.51 -3.26
C MET A 28 3.97 5.40 -4.31
N VAL A 29 3.15 5.45 -5.37
CA VAL A 29 3.21 4.51 -6.51
C VAL A 29 4.54 4.61 -7.25
N ASP A 30 5.08 5.83 -7.45
CA ASP A 30 6.42 6.02 -8.03
C ASP A 30 7.51 5.45 -7.13
N MET A 31 7.50 5.80 -5.84
CA MET A 31 8.51 5.36 -4.87
C MET A 31 8.51 3.84 -4.70
N ALA A 32 7.33 3.22 -4.75
CA ALA A 32 7.19 1.76 -4.68
C ALA A 32 7.52 1.05 -6.02
N GLY A 33 7.87 1.78 -7.08
CA GLY A 33 8.19 1.22 -8.38
C GLY A 33 6.99 0.56 -9.08
N ILE A 34 5.79 1.04 -8.80
CA ILE A 34 4.55 0.59 -9.44
C ILE A 34 4.29 1.49 -10.66
N PRO A 35 4.13 0.95 -11.88
CA PRO A 35 3.90 1.80 -13.05
C PRO A 35 2.53 2.49 -12.97
N LYS A 36 2.53 3.82 -12.82
CA LYS A 36 1.31 4.65 -12.65
C LYS A 36 0.20 4.40 -13.67
N GLY A 37 0.55 4.09 -14.92
CA GLY A 37 -0.43 3.81 -15.97
C GLY A 37 -1.33 2.59 -15.71
N PHE A 38 -0.98 1.75 -14.74
CA PHE A 38 -1.79 0.60 -14.31
C PHE A 38 -2.67 0.88 -13.09
N VAL A 39 -2.61 2.10 -12.53
CA VAL A 39 -3.42 2.51 -11.39
C VAL A 39 -4.48 3.51 -11.85
N ALA A 40 -5.74 3.13 -11.73
CA ALA A 40 -6.87 4.01 -12.04
C ALA A 40 -7.13 5.00 -10.88
N PHE A 41 -6.41 6.12 -10.89
CA PHE A 41 -6.62 7.19 -9.91
C PHE A 41 -7.94 7.93 -10.13
N ASN A 42 -8.52 8.41 -9.04
CA ASN A 42 -9.76 9.16 -8.97
C ASN A 42 -9.72 10.15 -7.80
N ASN A 43 -10.81 10.89 -7.56
CA ASN A 43 -10.87 11.93 -6.53
C ASN A 43 -11.18 11.41 -5.11
N LYS A 44 -11.29 10.08 -4.91
CA LYS A 44 -11.60 9.46 -3.64
C LYS A 44 -10.44 8.59 -3.17
N SER A 45 -9.80 9.00 -2.07
CA SER A 45 -8.64 8.30 -1.49
C SER A 45 -8.90 6.81 -1.25
N ASN A 46 -10.07 6.44 -0.74
CA ASN A 46 -10.42 5.04 -0.51
C ASN A 46 -10.41 4.16 -1.76
N ILE A 47 -10.81 4.70 -2.92
CA ILE A 47 -10.77 3.97 -4.19
C ILE A 47 -9.33 3.96 -4.73
N ASN A 48 -8.59 5.06 -4.60
CA ASN A 48 -7.17 5.12 -4.97
C ASN A 48 -6.36 4.05 -4.24
N TRP A 49 -6.43 4.00 -2.92
CA TRP A 49 -5.68 3.02 -2.12
C TRP A 49 -6.10 1.58 -2.41
N HIS A 50 -7.38 1.33 -2.70
CA HIS A 50 -7.79 0.02 -3.18
C HIS A 50 -7.09 -0.37 -4.50
N ASN A 51 -7.08 0.53 -5.48
CA ASN A 51 -6.47 0.28 -6.78
C ASN A 51 -4.95 0.16 -6.70
N ILE A 52 -4.29 1.00 -5.88
CA ILE A 52 -2.86 0.96 -5.62
C ILE A 52 -2.48 -0.39 -5.00
N LEU A 53 -3.14 -0.79 -3.91
CA LEU A 53 -2.83 -2.04 -3.21
C LEU A 53 -3.14 -3.27 -4.06
N LEU A 54 -4.21 -3.21 -4.87
CA LEU A 54 -4.52 -4.27 -5.83
C LEU A 54 -3.38 -4.45 -6.84
N GLU A 55 -2.84 -3.35 -7.38
CA GLU A 55 -1.75 -3.42 -8.34
C GLU A 55 -0.40 -3.77 -7.69
N ALA A 56 -0.14 -3.27 -6.48
CA ALA A 56 1.03 -3.62 -5.69
C ALA A 56 1.07 -5.12 -5.38
N ASN A 57 -0.09 -5.72 -5.04
CA ASN A 57 -0.21 -7.14 -4.72
C ASN A 57 -0.02 -8.07 -5.93
N LYS A 58 -0.32 -7.60 -7.15
CA LYS A 58 -0.02 -8.36 -8.37
C LYS A 58 1.46 -8.36 -8.73
N ARG A 59 2.23 -7.42 -8.18
CA ARG A 59 3.63 -7.13 -8.55
C ARG A 59 4.61 -7.36 -7.41
N ASP A 60 4.14 -7.91 -6.29
CA ASP A 60 4.94 -8.11 -5.07
C ASP A 60 5.61 -6.80 -4.60
N ARG A 61 4.82 -5.73 -4.56
CA ARG A 61 5.23 -4.38 -4.10
C ARG A 61 4.51 -3.89 -2.86
N VAL A 62 3.65 -4.72 -2.25
CA VAL A 62 2.96 -4.36 -1.00
C VAL A 62 3.97 -4.03 0.10
N LYS A 63 5.07 -4.79 0.20
CA LYS A 63 6.14 -4.50 1.17
C LYS A 63 6.78 -3.13 0.97
N ASN A 64 6.98 -2.69 -0.27
CA ASN A 64 7.54 -1.38 -0.57
C ASN A 64 6.60 -0.27 -0.09
N ILE A 65 5.30 -0.42 -0.33
CA ILE A 65 4.27 0.51 0.17
C ILE A 65 4.31 0.60 1.69
N VAL A 66 4.35 -0.54 2.38
CA VAL A 66 4.38 -0.57 3.85
C VAL A 66 5.69 0.04 4.38
N GLN A 67 6.84 -0.25 3.75
CA GLN A 67 8.13 0.31 4.14
C GLN A 67 8.12 1.84 4.05
N ILE A 68 7.68 2.39 2.90
CA ILE A 68 7.61 3.85 2.71
C ILE A 68 6.68 4.46 3.76
N ALA A 69 5.49 3.89 3.99
CA ALA A 69 4.57 4.39 5.00
C ALA A 69 5.14 4.30 6.42
N ALA A 70 5.90 3.25 6.75
CA ALA A 70 6.54 3.08 8.05
C ALA A 70 7.72 4.04 8.27
N ASP A 71 8.39 4.45 7.19
CA ASP A 71 9.46 5.45 7.22
C ASP A 71 8.88 6.88 7.37
N ASP A 72 7.77 7.17 6.68
CA ASP A 72 7.08 8.46 6.76
C ASP A 72 6.34 8.66 8.09
N PHE A 73 5.80 7.58 8.68
CA PHE A 73 5.04 7.58 9.94
C PHE A 73 5.60 6.58 10.97
N PRO A 74 6.81 6.81 11.50
CA PRO A 74 7.51 5.87 12.37
C PRO A 74 6.79 5.60 13.70
N GLU A 75 5.86 6.46 14.12
CA GLU A 75 5.04 6.34 15.32
C GLU A 75 3.86 5.35 15.17
N ILE A 76 3.45 5.04 13.94
CA ILE A 76 2.34 4.12 13.67
C ILE A 76 2.85 2.68 13.71
N THR A 77 2.85 2.11 14.92
CA THR A 77 3.41 0.78 15.18
C THR A 77 2.75 -0.35 14.39
N GLU A 78 1.48 -0.18 14.02
CA GLU A 78 0.67 -1.11 13.24
C GLU A 78 1.27 -1.36 11.84
N LEU A 79 1.88 -0.34 11.23
CA LEU A 79 2.56 -0.49 9.93
C LEU A 79 3.78 -1.41 10.04
N LYS A 80 4.53 -1.32 11.13
CA LYS A 80 5.70 -2.18 11.38
C LYS A 80 5.30 -3.64 11.62
N SER A 81 4.16 -3.86 12.28
CA SER A 81 3.60 -5.21 12.45
C SER A 81 3.15 -5.81 11.13
N LEU A 82 2.42 -5.03 10.31
CA LEU A 82 2.03 -5.44 8.96
C LEU A 82 3.23 -5.72 8.05
N PHE A 83 4.32 -4.95 8.19
CA PHE A 83 5.55 -5.15 7.43
C PHE A 83 6.17 -6.53 7.71
N LYS A 84 6.40 -6.85 8.99
CA LYS A 84 6.99 -8.14 9.42
C LYS A 84 6.18 -9.32 8.90
N GLU A 85 4.85 -9.22 9.00
CA GLU A 85 3.95 -10.25 8.53
C GLU A 85 3.90 -10.42 7.00
N VAL A 86 4.24 -9.38 6.24
CA VAL A 86 4.38 -9.45 4.79
C VAL A 86 5.72 -10.10 4.41
N GLU A 87 6.80 -9.86 5.15
CA GLU A 87 8.10 -10.51 4.93
C GLU A 87 8.07 -12.03 5.18
N GLU A 88 7.35 -12.47 6.21
CA GLU A 88 7.27 -13.91 6.56
C GLU A 88 6.59 -14.75 5.45
N LYS A 89 5.70 -14.14 4.66
CA LYS A 89 4.99 -14.83 3.57
C LYS A 89 5.83 -15.06 2.32
N ASP A 90 6.90 -14.28 2.12
CA ASP A 90 7.86 -14.44 1.01
C ASP A 90 8.94 -15.50 1.33
N SER A 91 8.98 -16.00 2.57
CA SER A 91 10.04 -16.88 3.09
C SER A 91 9.67 -18.37 3.21
N LEU A 92 8.53 -18.79 2.65
CA LEU A 92 8.01 -20.18 2.72
C LEU A 92 7.76 -20.78 1.34
#